data_AF-A0A524KHU6-F1
#
_entry.id   AF-A0A524KHU6-F1
#
_cell.length_a   1.000
_cell.length_b   1.000
_cell.length_c   1.000
_cell.angle_alpha   90.00
_cell.angle_beta   90.00
_cell.angle_gamma   90.00
#
_symmetry.space_group_name_H-M   'P 1'
#
loop_
_entity.id
_entity.type
_entity.pdbx_description
1 polymer ?
#
loop_
_entity_poly.entity_id
_entity_poly.type
_entity_poly.pdbx_seq_one_letter_code
_entity_poly.pdbx_strand_id
1 'polypeptide(L)'
;MKRVRLGIWLIALLALTPAGSARADLDPVVPPGQRGQSDAERSGLHDANRLRTVFWNYGMVGDFPPDPGKVDLSVFHSVEAPKGSGMNYTDGITPFVMGRIVQASGDTSIIMETGFRERQGISPRYNRIMRFEPRPGYFQADPTINRGRSPAISNDPRTWPNQWPGRLA
;
A
#
# COMPACT_ATOMS: atom_id res chain seq x y z
N MET A 1 49.92 13.43 69.02
CA MET A 1 50.34 13.13 67.63
C MET A 1 49.36 12.13 67.01
N LYS A 2 48.69 12.50 65.90
CA LYS A 2 48.11 11.64 64.84
C LYS A 2 47.02 10.62 65.26
N ARG A 3 45.88 10.41 64.59
CA ARG A 3 45.27 10.89 63.35
C ARG A 3 43.78 10.49 63.35
N VAL A 4 42.96 11.36 62.74
CA VAL A 4 41.54 11.22 62.39
C VAL A 4 41.33 10.18 61.27
N ARG A 5 40.13 9.55 61.21
CA ARG A 5 39.22 9.36 60.03
C ARG A 5 38.30 8.15 60.27
N LEU A 6 37.09 8.34 60.81
CA LEU A 6 35.84 8.60 60.09
C LEU A 6 35.66 7.68 58.86
N GLY A 7 34.95 6.57 59.08
CA GLY A 7 34.62 5.58 58.07
C GLY A 7 33.72 6.17 56.97
N ILE A 8 34.06 5.81 55.75
CA ILE A 8 33.53 6.33 54.49
C ILE A 8 32.06 5.88 54.32
N TRP A 9 31.18 6.86 54.13
CA TRP A 9 29.81 6.66 53.63
C TRP A 9 29.87 6.06 52.22
N LEU A 10 29.24 4.89 52.02
CA LEU A 10 28.91 4.41 50.67
C LEU A 10 27.78 5.31 50.12
N ILE A 11 28.15 6.28 49.29
CA ILE A 11 27.19 6.95 48.42
C ILE A 11 27.05 6.05 47.19
N ALA A 12 25.96 5.27 47.15
CA ALA A 12 25.52 4.60 45.94
C ALA A 12 25.05 5.66 44.95
N LEU A 13 25.90 6.01 43.98
CA LEU A 13 25.53 6.84 42.85
C LEU A 13 24.58 6.03 41.96
N LEU A 14 23.27 6.20 42.14
CA LEU A 14 22.30 5.80 41.12
C LEU A 14 22.57 6.68 39.89
N ALA A 15 23.30 6.13 38.92
CA ALA A 15 23.32 6.66 37.57
C ALA A 15 21.90 6.48 37.01
N LEU A 16 21.04 7.51 37.13
CA LEU A 16 19.88 7.64 36.27
C LEU A 16 20.41 7.82 34.85
N THR A 17 20.62 6.71 34.13
CA THR A 17 20.61 6.76 32.68
C THR A 17 19.22 7.23 32.29
N PRO A 18 19.05 8.40 31.64
CA PRO A 18 17.78 8.66 30.99
C PRO A 18 17.59 7.48 30.04
N ALA A 19 16.50 6.73 30.23
CA ALA A 19 16.03 5.79 29.25
C ALA A 19 15.66 6.63 28.03
N GLY A 20 16.67 6.90 27.19
CA GLY A 20 16.48 7.55 25.92
C GLY A 20 15.53 6.66 25.16
N SER A 21 14.31 7.14 24.93
CA SER A 21 13.42 6.57 23.95
C SER A 21 14.20 6.55 22.64
N ALA A 22 14.75 5.39 22.28
CA ALA A 22 15.32 5.17 20.97
C ALA A 22 14.17 5.36 19.99
N ARG A 23 14.03 6.57 19.47
CA ARG A 23 13.21 6.83 18.30
C ARG A 23 13.92 6.04 17.21
N ALA A 24 13.37 4.89 16.84
CA ALA A 24 13.83 4.22 15.65
C ALA A 24 13.60 5.24 14.51
N ASP A 25 14.69 5.86 14.05
CA ASP A 25 14.64 6.59 12.80
C ASP A 25 14.31 5.55 11.74
N LEU A 26 13.02 5.51 11.37
CA LEU A 26 12.54 4.68 10.30
C LEU A 26 13.08 5.31 9.02
N ASP A 27 14.31 4.96 8.67
CA ASP A 27 14.83 5.29 7.36
C ASP A 27 13.90 4.66 6.33
N PRO A 28 13.28 5.46 5.44
CA PRO A 28 12.43 4.90 4.42
C PRO A 28 13.27 4.00 3.53
N VAL A 29 13.07 2.69 3.68
CA VAL A 29 13.79 1.60 2.99
C VAL A 29 13.75 1.74 1.46
N VAL A 30 12.79 2.51 0.94
CA VAL A 30 12.59 2.72 -0.50
C VAL A 30 13.09 4.11 -0.93
N PRO A 31 14.09 4.17 -1.83
CA PRO A 31 14.57 5.42 -2.43
C PRO A 31 13.43 6.23 -3.06
N PRO A 32 13.46 7.58 -3.03
CA PRO A 32 12.37 8.43 -3.51
C PRO A 32 11.83 8.06 -4.91
N GLY A 33 12.71 7.82 -5.88
CA GLY A 33 12.31 7.45 -7.25
C GLY A 33 11.66 6.06 -7.39
N GLN A 34 11.72 5.23 -6.34
CA GLN A 34 11.12 3.90 -6.31
C GLN A 34 9.88 3.81 -5.41
N ARG A 35 9.46 4.93 -4.82
CA ARG A 35 8.23 5.01 -4.01
C ARG A 35 7.00 4.94 -4.91
N GLY A 36 5.84 4.79 -4.28
CA GLY A 36 4.56 4.81 -4.99
C GLY A 36 4.40 6.10 -5.80
N GLN A 37 3.81 5.96 -7.00
CA GLN A 37 3.45 7.07 -7.86
C GLN A 37 2.12 6.77 -8.55
N SER A 38 1.27 7.79 -8.71
CA SER A 38 -0.05 7.63 -9.35
C SER A 38 0.04 7.25 -10.83
N ASP A 39 1.11 7.64 -11.53
CA ASP A 39 1.33 7.27 -12.94
C ASP A 39 1.75 5.80 -13.14
N ALA A 40 2.13 5.11 -12.07
CA ALA A 40 2.42 3.67 -12.03
C ALA A 40 1.14 2.82 -11.89
N GLU A 41 -0.03 3.44 -11.80
CA GLU A 41 -1.31 2.77 -11.74
C GLU A 41 -1.66 2.00 -13.01
N ARG A 42 -2.09 0.75 -12.83
CA ARG A 42 -2.45 -0.16 -13.91
C ARG A 42 -3.67 -0.95 -13.47
N SER A 43 -4.55 -1.23 -14.43
CA SER A 43 -5.65 -2.17 -14.26
C SER A 43 -5.43 -3.41 -15.12
N GLY A 44 -6.01 -4.52 -14.70
CA GLY A 44 -6.01 -5.77 -15.43
C GLY A 44 -7.38 -6.42 -15.38
N LEU A 45 -7.62 -7.32 -16.33
CA LEU A 45 -8.77 -8.21 -16.32
C LEU A 45 -8.31 -9.59 -15.85
N HIS A 46 -8.94 -10.11 -14.81
CA HIS A 46 -8.86 -11.50 -14.42
C HIS A 46 -10.05 -12.24 -15.05
N ASP A 47 -9.78 -12.99 -16.10
CA ASP A 47 -10.73 -13.93 -16.70
C ASP A 47 -10.14 -15.33 -16.60
N ALA A 48 -10.44 -16.03 -15.50
CA ALA A 48 -9.96 -17.37 -15.27
C ALA A 48 -10.97 -18.20 -14.46
N ASN A 49 -10.92 -19.52 -14.66
CA ASN A 49 -11.81 -20.46 -14.01
C ASN A 49 -13.31 -20.08 -14.21
N ARG A 50 -14.07 -19.88 -13.12
CA ARG A 50 -15.50 -19.53 -13.12
C ARG A 50 -15.75 -18.06 -12.78
N LEU A 51 -14.75 -17.19 -12.89
CA LEU A 51 -14.85 -15.80 -12.45
C LEU A 51 -14.29 -14.83 -13.50
N ARG A 52 -14.96 -13.68 -13.67
CA ARG A 52 -14.43 -12.53 -14.41
C ARG A 52 -14.44 -11.28 -13.54
N THR A 53 -13.33 -10.58 -13.46
CA THR A 53 -13.25 -9.31 -12.72
C THR A 53 -12.16 -8.40 -13.25
N VAL A 54 -12.36 -7.09 -13.12
CA VAL A 54 -11.26 -6.12 -13.15
C VAL A 54 -10.51 -6.11 -11.82
N PHE A 55 -9.24 -5.73 -11.86
CA PHE A 55 -8.45 -5.42 -10.66
C PHE A 55 -7.46 -4.30 -10.93
N TRP A 56 -6.98 -3.68 -9.86
CA TRP A 56 -6.08 -2.54 -9.86
C TRP A 56 -4.87 -2.81 -8.99
N ASN A 57 -3.69 -2.37 -9.43
CA ASN A 57 -2.45 -2.57 -8.67
C ASN A 57 -2.30 -1.68 -7.43
N TYR A 58 -3.25 -0.78 -7.15
CA TYR A 58 -3.43 -0.14 -5.85
C TYR A 58 -4.24 -0.99 -4.85
N GLY A 59 -4.61 -2.21 -5.24
CA GLY A 59 -5.21 -3.22 -4.36
C GLY A 59 -6.74 -3.31 -4.39
N MET A 60 -7.40 -2.77 -5.42
CA MET A 60 -8.84 -2.94 -5.61
C MET A 60 -9.11 -4.11 -6.57
N VAL A 61 -10.05 -4.99 -6.22
CA VAL A 61 -10.59 -6.03 -7.09
C VAL A 61 -12.07 -5.80 -7.24
N GLY A 62 -12.55 -5.84 -8.47
CA GLY A 62 -13.85 -5.27 -8.82
C GLY A 62 -13.73 -3.77 -9.11
N ASP A 63 -14.76 -3.25 -9.73
CA ASP A 63 -15.00 -1.82 -9.90
C ASP A 63 -16.50 -1.61 -10.12
N PHE A 64 -16.95 -0.38 -10.22
CA PHE A 64 -18.25 -0.04 -10.80
C PHE A 64 -18.13 1.24 -11.62
N PRO A 65 -18.72 1.28 -12.83
CA PRO A 65 -18.64 2.47 -13.66
C PRO A 65 -19.33 3.66 -12.97
N PRO A 66 -18.92 4.90 -13.29
CA PRO A 66 -19.51 6.11 -12.71
C PRO A 66 -21.01 6.27 -12.94
N ASP A 67 -21.54 5.73 -14.04
CA ASP A 67 -22.98 5.66 -14.32
C ASP A 67 -23.50 4.23 -14.09
N PRO A 68 -23.91 3.88 -12.85
CA PRO A 68 -24.34 2.54 -12.52
C PRO A 68 -25.63 2.11 -13.24
N GLY A 69 -26.39 3.03 -13.82
CA GLY A 69 -27.64 2.74 -14.53
C GLY A 69 -27.44 2.25 -15.97
N LYS A 70 -26.23 2.35 -16.53
CA LYS A 70 -25.92 2.05 -17.94
C LYS A 70 -24.68 1.19 -18.10
N VAL A 71 -24.62 0.10 -17.35
CA VAL A 71 -23.49 -0.84 -17.41
C VAL A 71 -23.70 -1.83 -18.55
N ASP A 72 -22.77 -1.84 -19.51
CA ASP A 72 -22.69 -2.91 -20.51
C ASP A 72 -22.05 -4.16 -19.90
N LEU A 73 -22.90 -5.08 -19.42
CA LEU A 73 -22.50 -6.34 -18.81
C LEU A 73 -21.84 -7.34 -19.79
N SER A 74 -21.77 -7.02 -21.09
CA SER A 74 -21.00 -7.82 -22.06
C SER A 74 -19.49 -7.51 -22.00
N VAL A 75 -19.13 -6.32 -21.50
CA VAL A 75 -17.74 -5.84 -21.42
C VAL A 75 -17.30 -5.70 -19.97
N PHE A 76 -18.20 -5.27 -19.09
CA PHE A 76 -17.89 -5.00 -17.70
C PHE A 76 -18.19 -6.21 -16.80
N HIS A 77 -17.21 -6.57 -15.98
CA HIS A 77 -17.33 -7.64 -14.98
C HIS A 77 -16.69 -7.18 -13.66
N SER A 78 -17.51 -7.07 -12.62
CA SER A 78 -17.07 -6.86 -11.25
C SER A 78 -17.38 -8.11 -10.43
N VAL A 79 -16.39 -8.98 -10.36
CA VAL A 79 -16.48 -10.28 -9.68
C VAL A 79 -17.74 -11.04 -10.13
N GLU A 80 -17.84 -11.27 -11.44
CA GLU A 80 -18.91 -12.06 -12.03
C GLU A 80 -18.67 -13.55 -11.76
N ALA A 81 -19.63 -14.24 -11.15
CA ALA A 81 -19.51 -15.66 -10.81
C ALA A 81 -20.86 -16.38 -10.71
N PRO A 82 -21.21 -17.36 -11.56
CA PRO A 82 -20.35 -17.99 -12.54
C PRO A 82 -20.08 -17.07 -13.72
N LYS A 83 -18.87 -17.14 -14.26
CA LYS A 83 -18.48 -16.52 -15.53
C LYS A 83 -19.50 -16.84 -16.63
N GLY A 84 -19.96 -15.80 -17.33
CA GLY A 84 -20.96 -15.89 -18.39
C GLY A 84 -22.41 -15.75 -17.92
N SER A 85 -22.66 -15.58 -16.62
CA SER A 85 -24.01 -15.39 -16.08
C SER A 85 -24.50 -13.94 -16.14
N GLY A 86 -23.59 -12.97 -16.27
CA GLY A 86 -23.91 -11.54 -16.11
C GLY A 86 -24.14 -11.13 -14.64
N MET A 87 -24.04 -12.05 -13.69
CA MET A 87 -24.26 -11.80 -12.27
C MET A 87 -22.97 -11.32 -11.59
N ASN A 88 -22.92 -10.03 -11.23
CA ASN A 88 -21.81 -9.41 -10.51
C ASN A 88 -22.08 -9.43 -9.01
N TYR A 89 -21.16 -9.97 -8.21
CA TYR A 89 -21.41 -10.28 -6.79
C TYR A 89 -20.82 -9.26 -5.81
N THR A 90 -19.89 -8.42 -6.25
CA THR A 90 -19.35 -7.34 -5.42
C THR A 90 -18.93 -6.18 -6.29
N ASP A 91 -19.04 -4.97 -5.75
CA ASP A 91 -18.51 -3.73 -6.33
C ASP A 91 -16.98 -3.68 -6.19
N GLY A 92 -16.48 -4.06 -5.00
CA GLY A 92 -15.08 -3.89 -4.66
C GLY A 92 -14.61 -4.72 -3.48
N ILE A 93 -13.38 -5.20 -3.57
CA ILE A 93 -12.63 -5.84 -2.49
C ILE A 93 -11.27 -5.14 -2.42
N THR A 94 -10.84 -4.75 -1.23
CA THR A 94 -9.52 -4.14 -1.04
C THR A 94 -8.97 -4.44 0.35
N PRO A 95 -7.64 -4.48 0.54
CA PRO A 95 -7.08 -4.56 1.88
C PRO A 95 -7.29 -3.24 2.65
N PHE A 96 -7.43 -3.38 3.97
CA PHE A 96 -7.29 -2.31 4.94
C PHE A 96 -5.99 -2.49 5.70
N VAL A 97 -5.12 -1.48 5.70
CA VAL A 97 -3.95 -1.45 6.58
C VAL A 97 -4.18 -0.39 7.62
N MET A 98 -4.15 -0.78 8.90
CA MET A 98 -4.41 0.11 10.02
C MET A 98 -3.19 0.21 10.93
N GLY A 99 -2.90 1.42 11.38
CA GLY A 99 -1.89 1.71 12.39
C GLY A 99 -2.52 2.45 13.55
N ARG A 100 -2.20 2.04 14.78
CA ARG A 100 -2.56 2.80 15.98
C ARG A 100 -1.40 3.70 16.36
N ILE A 101 -1.67 4.99 16.53
CA ILE A 101 -0.70 6.00 16.95
C ILE A 101 -1.17 6.65 18.25
N VAL A 102 -0.21 6.98 19.12
CA VAL A 102 -0.44 7.88 20.26
C VAL A 102 0.00 9.27 19.81
N GLN A 103 -0.91 10.22 19.85
CA GLN A 103 -0.66 11.61 19.49
C GLN A 103 0.16 12.32 20.57
N ALA A 104 0.71 13.50 20.23
CA ALA A 104 1.41 14.34 21.20
C ALA A 104 0.53 14.78 22.38
N SER A 105 -0.81 14.81 22.20
CA SER A 105 -1.78 15.08 23.26
C SER A 105 -1.95 13.93 24.26
N GLY A 106 -1.43 12.74 23.95
CA GLY A 106 -1.71 11.50 24.67
C GLY A 106 -2.93 10.73 24.14
N ASP A 107 -3.71 11.32 23.24
CA ASP A 107 -4.86 10.65 22.62
C ASP A 107 -4.41 9.53 21.67
N THR A 108 -5.24 8.48 21.58
CA THR A 108 -5.01 7.41 20.62
C THR A 108 -5.79 7.67 19.34
N SER A 109 -5.13 7.49 18.19
CA SER A 109 -5.79 7.50 16.89
C SER A 109 -5.46 6.27 16.07
N ILE A 110 -6.39 5.90 15.21
CA ILE A 110 -6.22 4.82 14.24
C ILE A 110 -6.15 5.49 12.87
N ILE A 111 -5.01 5.31 12.20
CA ILE A 111 -4.85 5.64 10.79
C ILE A 111 -5.22 4.39 9.98
N MET A 112 -5.95 4.57 8.89
CA MET A 112 -6.33 3.51 7.96
C MET A 112 -5.96 3.94 6.54
N GLU A 113 -5.29 3.06 5.82
CA GLU A 113 -5.00 3.20 4.40
C GLU A 113 -5.77 2.11 3.63
N THR A 114 -6.38 2.48 2.50
CA THR A 114 -7.17 1.57 1.68
C THR A 114 -7.21 1.97 0.21
N GLY A 115 -7.44 1.00 -0.66
CA GLY A 115 -7.69 1.20 -2.07
C GLY A 115 -9.18 1.27 -2.45
N PHE A 116 -10.12 1.33 -1.51
CA PHE A 116 -11.57 1.23 -1.82
C PHE A 116 -12.09 2.50 -2.49
N ARG A 117 -12.37 2.46 -3.81
CA ARG A 117 -12.67 3.64 -4.66
C ARG A 117 -13.63 4.65 -4.01
N GLU A 118 -14.69 4.18 -3.38
CA GLU A 118 -15.78 4.99 -2.79
C GLU A 118 -15.41 5.63 -1.44
N ARG A 119 -14.30 5.22 -0.83
CA ARG A 119 -13.87 5.67 0.50
C ARG A 119 -12.46 6.27 0.49
N GLN A 120 -11.97 6.68 -0.67
CA GLN A 120 -10.67 7.35 -0.80
C GLN A 120 -10.81 8.84 -0.44
N GLY A 121 -9.93 9.33 0.43
CA GLY A 121 -9.83 10.75 0.72
C GLY A 121 -9.12 11.50 -0.40
N ILE A 122 -9.40 12.80 -0.54
CA ILE A 122 -8.59 13.70 -1.37
C ILE A 122 -7.73 14.53 -0.43
N SER A 123 -6.42 14.52 -0.65
CA SER A 123 -5.48 15.34 0.10
C SER A 123 -5.85 16.82 -0.05
N PRO A 124 -6.16 17.53 1.04
CA PRO A 124 -6.52 18.95 0.97
C PRO A 124 -5.32 19.85 0.59
N ARG A 125 -4.10 19.31 0.67
CA ARG A 125 -2.86 20.05 0.35
C ARG A 125 -2.41 19.85 -1.10
N TYR A 126 -2.57 18.65 -1.63
CA TYR A 126 -2.01 18.28 -2.94
C TYR A 126 -3.07 17.95 -4.00
N ASN A 127 -4.35 17.92 -3.62
CA ASN A 127 -5.46 17.52 -4.48
C ASN A 127 -5.22 16.15 -5.16
N ARG A 128 -4.75 15.19 -4.37
CA ARG A 128 -4.45 13.81 -4.80
C ARG A 128 -5.28 12.83 -4.00
N ILE A 129 -5.70 11.76 -4.65
CA ILE A 129 -6.34 10.63 -4.00
C ILE A 129 -5.35 10.01 -3.00
N MET A 130 -5.80 9.78 -1.77
CA MET A 130 -5.04 9.09 -0.73
C MET A 130 -5.39 7.61 -0.76
N ARG A 131 -4.44 6.79 -1.25
CA ARG A 131 -4.52 5.32 -1.35
C ARG A 131 -3.12 4.73 -1.47
N PHE A 132 -3.02 3.40 -1.46
CA PHE A 132 -1.78 2.70 -1.82
C PHE A 132 -1.35 3.08 -3.24
N GLU A 133 -0.25 3.83 -3.35
CA GLU A 133 0.31 4.15 -4.66
C GLU A 133 1.20 3.00 -5.15
N PRO A 134 0.95 2.46 -6.35
CA PRO A 134 1.77 1.41 -6.94
C PRO A 134 3.20 1.90 -7.17
N ARG A 135 4.17 1.00 -6.99
CA ARG A 135 5.58 1.32 -7.23
C ARG A 135 5.93 1.14 -8.71
N PRO A 136 6.72 2.04 -9.31
CA PRO A 136 7.25 1.84 -10.65
C PRO A 136 8.24 0.66 -10.67
N GLY A 137 8.47 0.10 -11.87
CA GLY A 137 9.44 -0.99 -12.08
C GLY A 137 8.92 -2.41 -11.79
N TYR A 138 7.67 -2.57 -11.35
CA TYR A 138 7.03 -3.87 -11.13
C TYR A 138 6.15 -4.32 -12.31
N PHE A 139 6.21 -3.63 -13.44
CA PHE A 139 5.53 -3.95 -14.68
C PHE A 139 6.35 -3.44 -15.87
N GLN A 140 6.06 -3.94 -17.07
CA GLN A 140 6.64 -3.43 -18.32
C GLN A 140 6.11 -2.02 -18.61
N ALA A 141 6.99 -1.02 -18.52
CA ALA A 141 6.63 0.38 -18.71
C ALA A 141 6.56 0.81 -20.18
N ASP A 142 7.24 0.10 -21.09
CA ASP A 142 7.21 0.41 -22.52
C ASP A 142 5.81 0.11 -23.10
N PRO A 143 5.07 1.14 -23.57
CA PRO A 143 3.72 0.97 -24.09
C PRO A 143 3.69 0.22 -25.44
N THR A 144 4.81 0.09 -26.13
CA THR A 144 4.91 -0.69 -27.38
C THR A 144 4.92 -2.20 -27.10
N ILE A 145 5.43 -2.60 -25.92
CA ILE A 145 5.47 -3.98 -25.41
C ILE A 145 4.21 -4.28 -24.61
N ASN A 146 3.90 -3.48 -23.59
CA ASN A 146 2.71 -3.60 -22.74
C ASN A 146 1.59 -2.68 -23.21
N ARG A 147 1.04 -3.00 -24.39
CA ARG A 147 0.01 -2.20 -25.05
C ARG A 147 -1.26 -2.04 -24.21
N GLY A 148 -1.61 -3.05 -23.43
CA GLY A 148 -2.77 -3.04 -22.54
C GLY A 148 -2.56 -2.20 -21.28
N ARG A 149 -1.36 -1.68 -21.03
CA ARG A 149 -0.98 -1.01 -19.78
C ARG A 149 -1.43 -1.84 -18.57
N SER A 150 -1.20 -3.14 -18.63
CA SER A 150 -1.57 -4.06 -17.57
C SER A 150 -0.50 -4.06 -16.46
N PRO A 151 -0.88 -4.38 -15.21
CA PRO A 151 0.11 -4.78 -14.20
C PRO A 151 0.83 -6.04 -14.67
N ALA A 152 1.91 -6.44 -14.00
CA ALA A 152 2.54 -7.73 -14.31
C ALA A 152 1.58 -8.89 -14.02
N ILE A 153 1.27 -9.69 -15.05
CA ILE A 153 0.37 -10.85 -14.99
C ILE A 153 1.19 -12.12 -15.18
N SER A 154 0.98 -13.11 -14.33
CA SER A 154 1.77 -14.35 -14.26
C SER A 154 1.83 -15.17 -15.56
N ASN A 155 0.86 -15.04 -16.46
CA ASN A 155 0.83 -15.74 -17.75
C ASN A 155 1.09 -14.85 -18.97
N ASP A 156 1.40 -13.55 -18.78
CA ASP A 156 1.73 -12.64 -19.87
C ASP A 156 3.10 -11.98 -19.65
N PRO A 157 4.18 -12.57 -20.18
CA PRO A 157 5.54 -12.03 -20.04
C PRO A 157 5.72 -10.62 -20.60
N ARG A 158 4.87 -10.16 -21.52
CA ARG A 158 4.94 -8.79 -22.08
C ARG A 158 4.62 -7.73 -21.03
N THR A 159 3.98 -8.13 -19.93
CA THR A 159 3.63 -7.25 -18.82
C THR A 159 4.71 -7.22 -17.73
N TRP A 160 5.72 -8.09 -17.80
CA TRP A 160 6.77 -8.18 -16.79
C TRP A 160 7.83 -7.10 -17.00
N PRO A 161 8.41 -6.54 -15.93
CA PRO A 161 9.53 -5.62 -16.07
C PRO A 161 10.74 -6.35 -16.67
N ASN A 162 11.59 -5.61 -17.38
CA ASN A 162 12.85 -6.14 -17.93
C ASN A 162 13.75 -6.74 -16.83
N GLN A 163 13.67 -6.19 -15.62
CA GLN A 163 14.32 -6.70 -14.42
C GLN A 163 13.41 -6.47 -13.21
N TRP A 164 13.28 -7.49 -12.36
CA TRP A 164 12.53 -7.38 -11.12
C TRP A 164 13.31 -6.58 -10.08
N PRO A 165 12.70 -5.56 -9.43
CA PRO A 165 13.34 -4.84 -8.35
C PRO A 165 13.80 -5.79 -7.24
N GLY A 166 15.05 -5.63 -6.79
CA GLY A 166 15.62 -6.45 -5.72
C GLY A 166 16.15 -7.82 -6.15
N ARG A 167 16.07 -8.20 -7.44
CA ARG A 167 16.76 -9.37 -7.96
C ARG A 167 18.09 -8.96 -8.59
N LEU A 168 19.20 -9.58 -8.15
CA LEU A 168 20.50 -9.43 -8.80
C LEU A 168 20.39 -9.88 -10.26
N ALA A 169 20.99 -9.12 -11.17
CA ALA A 169 21.02 -9.41 -12.61
C ALA A 169 21.84 -10.67 -12.90
#